data_AF-A0A2T2ZJ31-F1
#
_entry.id   AF-A0A2T2ZJ31-F1
#
_cell.length_a   1.000
_cell.length_b   1.000
_cell.length_c   1.000
_cell.angle_alpha   90.00
_cell.angle_beta   90.00
_cell.angle_gamma   90.00
#
_symmetry.space_group_name_H-M   'P 1'
#
loop_
_entity.id
_entity.type
_entity.pdbx_description
1 polymer ?
#
loop_
_entity_poly.entity_id
_entity_poly.type
_entity_poly.pdbx_seq_one_letter_code
_entity_poly.pdbx_strand_id
1 'polypeptide(L)'
;MTWQDQHARTEILHEVLARAAVDPATPGLFYDLPECDRLFGGPTGVLAALRYRWDNHLHAKLDQAQLQGQSPSEAYRELAAEQPVLRAVLDAHEVRHWHREPALAR
;
A
#
# COMPACT_ATOMS: atom_id res chain seq x y z
N MET A 1 -10.75 2.63 18.84
CA MET A 1 -10.99 3.08 17.45
C MET A 1 -12.49 3.08 17.22
N THR A 2 -13.06 4.20 16.80
CA THR A 2 -14.51 4.33 16.56
C THR A 2 -14.87 3.92 15.14
N TRP A 3 -16.16 3.72 14.85
CA TRP A 3 -16.65 3.51 13.48
C TRP A 3 -16.31 4.71 12.57
N GLN A 4 -16.38 5.93 13.10
CA GLN A 4 -16.01 7.15 12.37
C GLN A 4 -14.52 7.17 12.02
N ASP A 5 -13.64 6.75 12.95
CA ASP A 5 -12.20 6.63 12.67
C ASP A 5 -11.93 5.61 11.57
N GLN A 6 -12.66 4.47 11.57
CA GLN A 6 -12.49 3.46 10.53
C GLN A 6 -12.93 3.97 9.15
N HIS A 7 -14.04 4.69 9.08
CA HIS A 7 -14.49 5.31 7.83
C HIS A 7 -13.47 6.34 7.32
N ALA A 8 -13.01 7.26 8.18
CA ALA A 8 -12.01 8.25 7.81
C ALA A 8 -10.68 7.64 7.34
N ARG A 9 -10.23 6.54 7.99
CA ARG A 9 -9.05 5.79 7.52
C ARG A 9 -9.25 5.23 6.11
N THR A 10 -10.42 4.67 5.82
CA THR A 10 -10.74 4.14 4.49
C THR A 10 -10.74 5.25 3.43
N GLU A 11 -11.34 6.40 3.73
CA GLU A 11 -11.38 7.54 2.80
C GLU A 11 -9.98 8.07 2.47
N ILE A 12 -9.09 8.17 3.47
CA ILE A 12 -7.69 8.56 3.24
C ILE A 12 -6.98 7.59 2.28
N LEU A 13 -7.18 6.28 2.47
CA LEU A 13 -6.56 5.29 1.58
C LEU A 13 -7.15 5.34 0.16
N HIS A 14 -8.47 5.57 0.03
CA HIS A 14 -9.11 5.76 -1.27
C HIS A 14 -8.60 7.00 -1.99
N GLU A 15 -8.50 8.13 -1.29
CA GLU A 15 -7.99 9.38 -1.86
C GLU A 15 -6.55 9.20 -2.37
N VAL A 16 -5.69 8.55 -1.59
CA VAL A 16 -4.31 8.24 -2.02
C VAL A 16 -4.28 7.36 -3.26
N LEU A 17 -5.10 6.30 -3.30
CA LEU A 17 -5.17 5.43 -4.49
C LEU A 17 -5.76 6.18 -5.70
N ALA A 18 -6.72 7.09 -5.50
CA ALA A 18 -7.27 7.91 -6.57
C ALA A 18 -6.21 8.85 -7.17
N ARG A 19 -5.41 9.51 -6.32
CA ARG A 19 -4.27 10.33 -6.76
C ARG A 19 -3.21 9.48 -7.48
N ALA A 20 -2.88 8.31 -6.93
CA ALA A 20 -1.88 7.41 -7.50
C ALA A 20 -2.29 6.81 -8.84
N ALA A 21 -3.59 6.73 -9.14
CA ALA A 21 -4.07 6.29 -10.44
C ALA A 21 -3.63 7.25 -11.58
N VAL A 22 -3.36 8.52 -11.26
CA VAL A 22 -2.80 9.50 -12.20
C VAL A 22 -1.29 9.38 -12.26
N ASP A 23 -0.61 9.47 -11.11
CA ASP A 23 0.84 9.24 -10.99
C ASP A 23 1.20 8.69 -9.59
N PRO A 24 1.59 7.41 -9.48
CA PRO A 24 1.92 6.77 -8.20
C PRO A 24 3.23 7.27 -7.58
N ALA A 25 4.09 7.95 -8.34
CA ALA A 25 5.36 8.50 -7.88
C ALA A 25 5.27 10.00 -7.50
N THR A 26 4.08 10.61 -7.59
CA THR A 26 3.87 12.03 -7.30
C THR A 26 4.45 12.41 -5.93
N PRO A 27 5.33 13.43 -5.84
CA PRO A 27 5.95 13.84 -4.57
C PRO A 27 4.95 14.23 -3.47
N GLY A 28 3.76 14.68 -3.86
CA GLY A 28 2.66 15.10 -2.99
C GLY A 28 1.68 13.98 -2.57
N LEU A 29 1.92 12.73 -2.97
CA LEU A 29 0.90 11.67 -2.92
C LEU A 29 0.25 11.48 -1.54
N PHE A 30 1.05 11.63 -0.47
CA PHE A 30 0.63 11.39 0.91
C PHE A 30 0.45 12.68 1.74
N TYR A 31 0.47 13.85 1.10
CA TYR A 31 0.34 15.15 1.76
C TYR A 31 -1.05 15.74 1.58
N ASP A 32 -1.40 16.75 2.38
CA ASP A 32 -2.71 17.40 2.35
C ASP A 32 -3.88 16.41 2.50
N LEU A 33 -3.69 15.43 3.37
CA LEU A 33 -4.69 14.43 3.76
C LEU A 33 -5.21 14.78 5.16
N PRO A 34 -6.48 15.22 5.30
CA PRO A 34 -7.06 15.53 6.60
C PRO A 34 -6.92 14.36 7.56
N GLU A 35 -6.67 14.63 8.84
CA GLU A 35 -6.57 13.62 9.91
C GLU A 35 -5.44 12.57 9.73
N CYS A 36 -4.59 12.68 8.71
CA CYS A 36 -3.52 11.73 8.43
C CYS A 36 -2.56 11.55 9.60
N ASP A 37 -2.15 12.64 10.24
CA ASP A 37 -1.25 12.59 11.40
C ASP A 37 -1.90 11.88 12.59
N ARG A 38 -3.17 12.17 12.89
CA ARG A 38 -3.88 11.54 14.01
C ARG A 38 -4.18 10.06 13.74
N LEU A 39 -4.62 9.72 12.53
CA LEU A 39 -5.12 8.39 12.20
C LEU A 39 -4.02 7.42 11.78
N PHE A 40 -2.96 7.91 11.14
CA PHE A 40 -1.89 7.07 10.61
C PHE A 40 -0.52 7.39 11.22
N GLY A 41 -0.35 8.49 11.96
CA GLY A 41 0.98 8.95 12.36
C GLY A 41 1.75 9.60 11.20
N GLY A 42 1.02 10.08 10.20
CA GLY A 42 1.57 10.80 9.04
C GLY A 42 1.77 9.93 7.78
N PRO A 43 2.42 10.49 6.75
CA PRO A 43 2.58 9.86 5.42
C PRO A 43 3.15 8.44 5.44
N THR A 44 4.13 8.18 6.30
CA THR A 44 4.76 6.86 6.43
C THR A 44 3.79 5.81 6.94
N GLY A 45 2.88 6.19 7.84
CA GLY A 45 1.84 5.30 8.34
C GLY A 45 0.77 4.97 7.29
N VAL A 46 0.48 5.89 6.37
CA VAL A 46 -0.41 5.61 5.23
C VAL A 46 0.24 4.59 4.30
N LEU A 47 1.52 4.76 3.95
CA LEU A 47 2.26 3.79 3.15
C LEU A 47 2.34 2.42 3.85
N ALA A 48 2.58 2.39 5.16
CA ALA A 48 2.57 1.15 5.94
C ALA A 48 1.20 0.46 5.93
N ALA A 49 0.11 1.22 6.00
CA ALA A 49 -1.25 0.67 5.91
C ALA A 49 -1.55 0.08 4.52
N LEU A 50 -1.08 0.72 3.44
CA LEU A 50 -1.18 0.18 2.08
C LEU A 50 -0.36 -1.11 1.91
N ARG A 51 0.86 -1.15 2.46
CA ARG A 51 1.69 -2.37 2.49
C ARG A 51 0.99 -3.50 3.23
N TYR A 52 0.49 -3.22 4.44
CA TYR A 52 -0.24 -4.20 5.24
C TYR A 52 -1.46 -4.76 4.48
N ARG A 53 -2.23 -3.91 3.79
CA ARG A 53 -3.36 -4.34 2.96
C ARG A 53 -2.91 -5.29 1.84
N TRP A 54 -1.81 -4.95 1.14
CA TRP A 54 -1.25 -5.79 0.10
C TRP A 54 -0.82 -7.16 0.64
N ASP A 55 -0.04 -7.17 1.72
CA ASP A 55 0.49 -8.41 2.31
C ASP A 55 -0.64 -9.31 2.81
N ASN A 56 -1.68 -8.74 3.43
CA ASN A 56 -2.85 -9.49 3.86
C ASN A 56 -3.58 -10.16 2.68
N HIS A 57 -3.79 -9.43 1.58
CA HIS A 57 -4.44 -10.01 0.40
C HIS A 57 -3.53 -11.01 -0.32
N LEU A 58 -2.21 -10.78 -0.33
CA LEU A 58 -1.26 -11.71 -0.91
C LEU A 58 -1.23 -13.03 -0.15
N HIS A 59 -1.21 -13.01 1.19
CA HIS A 59 -1.31 -14.24 1.98
C HIS A 59 -2.59 -15.02 1.66
N ALA A 60 -3.75 -14.34 1.63
CA ALA A 60 -5.00 -14.99 1.27
C ALA A 60 -4.98 -15.60 -0.15
N LYS A 61 -4.38 -14.91 -1.13
CA LYS A 61 -4.22 -15.41 -2.50
C LYS A 61 -3.29 -16.61 -2.57
N LEU A 62 -2.20 -16.62 -1.80
CA LEU A 62 -1.25 -17.73 -1.76
C LEU A 62 -1.88 -18.98 -1.12
N ASP A 63 -2.63 -18.80 -0.03
CA ASP A 63 -3.38 -19.89 0.60
C ASP A 63 -4.38 -20.52 -0.38
N GLN A 64 -5.12 -19.68 -1.11
CA GLN A 64 -6.05 -20.15 -2.14
C GLN A 64 -5.31 -20.87 -3.29
N ALA A 65 -4.19 -20.32 -3.76
CA ALA A 65 -3.41 -20.90 -4.85
C ALA A 65 -2.89 -22.31 -4.49
N GLN A 66 -2.45 -22.50 -3.25
CA GLN A 66 -2.04 -23.80 -2.73
C GLN A 66 -3.19 -24.84 -2.80
N LEU A 67 -4.42 -24.44 -2.46
CA LEU A 67 -5.60 -25.30 -2.55
C LEU A 67 -5.99 -25.62 -4.01
N GLN A 68 -5.71 -24.71 -4.94
CA GLN A 68 -6.07 -24.82 -6.36
C GLN A 68 -4.97 -25.44 -7.23
N GLY A 69 -3.78 -25.73 -6.66
CA GLY A 69 -2.62 -26.20 -7.41
C GLY A 69 -2.00 -25.14 -8.33
N GLN A 70 -2.31 -23.87 -8.09
CA GLN A 70 -1.78 -22.72 -8.83
C GLN A 70 -0.41 -22.32 -8.27
N SER A 71 0.49 -21.81 -9.13
CA SER A 71 1.80 -21.36 -8.65
C SER A 71 1.71 -20.04 -7.87
N PRO A 72 2.58 -19.81 -6.87
CA PRO A 72 2.65 -18.53 -6.16
C PRO A 72 2.85 -17.31 -7.07
N SER A 73 3.57 -17.48 -8.18
CA SER A 73 3.84 -16.40 -9.14
C SER A 73 2.62 -16.05 -10.00
N GLU A 74 1.75 -17.02 -10.31
CA GLU A 74 0.45 -16.75 -10.94
C GLU A 74 -0.47 -16.00 -9.98
N ALA A 75 -0.58 -16.46 -8.73
CA ALA A 75 -1.41 -15.81 -7.71
C ALA A 75 -0.98 -14.36 -7.42
N TYR A 76 0.33 -14.12 -7.37
CA TYR A 76 0.90 -12.77 -7.27
C TYR A 76 0.50 -11.89 -8.47
N ARG A 77 0.66 -12.40 -9.70
CA ARG A 77 0.33 -11.65 -10.92
C ARG A 77 -1.17 -11.34 -11.00
N GLU A 78 -2.02 -12.27 -10.60
CA GLU A 78 -3.46 -12.04 -10.50
C GLU A 78 -3.77 -10.93 -9.51
N LEU A 79 -3.21 -10.98 -8.29
CA LEU A 79 -3.43 -9.92 -7.31
C LEU A 79 -2.94 -8.55 -7.80
N ALA A 80 -1.79 -8.52 -8.49
CA ALA A 80 -1.25 -7.30 -9.07
C ALA A 80 -2.18 -6.75 -10.18
N ALA A 81 -2.79 -7.63 -10.98
CA ALA A 81 -3.78 -7.24 -11.98
C ALA A 81 -5.12 -6.79 -11.36
N GLU A 82 -5.51 -7.35 -10.22
CA GLU A 82 -6.70 -6.93 -9.47
C GLU A 82 -6.52 -5.59 -8.75
N GLN A 83 -5.30 -5.28 -8.31
CA GLN A 83 -4.97 -4.06 -7.56
C GLN A 83 -3.76 -3.33 -8.16
N PRO A 84 -3.82 -2.90 -9.43
CA PRO A 84 -2.65 -2.38 -10.15
C PRO A 84 -2.13 -1.08 -9.55
N VAL A 85 -3.03 -0.19 -9.10
CA VAL A 85 -2.64 1.10 -8.52
C VAL A 85 -1.95 0.91 -7.17
N LEU A 86 -2.47 0.01 -6.32
CA LEU A 86 -1.83 -0.30 -5.04
C LEU A 86 -0.42 -0.86 -5.26
N ARG A 87 -0.27 -1.82 -6.18
CA ARG A 87 1.05 -2.39 -6.52
C ARG A 87 2.00 -1.31 -7.03
N ALA A 88 1.54 -0.43 -7.92
CA ALA A 88 2.35 0.66 -8.46
C ALA A 88 2.82 1.67 -7.39
N VAL A 89 1.97 2.00 -6.40
CA VAL A 89 2.38 2.82 -5.24
C VAL A 89 3.49 2.11 -4.46
N LEU A 90 3.31 0.83 -4.16
CA LEU A 90 4.32 0.08 -3.41
C LEU A 90 5.65 0.02 -4.19
N ASP A 91 5.62 -0.23 -5.50
CA ASP A 91 6.82 -0.25 -6.34
C ASP A 91 7.55 1.10 -6.36
N ALA A 92 6.80 2.20 -6.52
CA ALA A 92 7.37 3.55 -6.60
C ALA A 92 8.03 4.02 -5.29
N HIS A 93 7.54 3.55 -4.15
CA HIS A 93 7.99 4.01 -2.83
C HIS A 93 8.85 2.99 -2.06
N GLU A 94 8.87 1.73 -2.47
CA GLU A 94 9.83 0.71 -1.99
C GLU A 94 11.26 1.09 -2.40
N VAL A 95 11.47 1.47 -3.68
CA VAL A 95 12.76 1.96 -4.19
C VAL A 95 13.25 3.19 -3.43
N ARG A 96 12.34 4.09 -3.04
CA ARG A 96 12.69 5.34 -2.35
C ARG A 96 13.05 5.13 -0.88
N HIS A 97 12.46 4.13 -0.21
CA HIS A 97 12.83 3.75 1.16
C HIS A 97 14.29 3.24 1.22
N TRP A 98 14.69 2.40 0.26
CA TRP A 98 16.08 1.93 0.14
C TRP A 98 17.11 3.05 -0.09
N HIS A 99 16.72 4.13 -0.79
CA HIS A 99 17.60 5.28 -1.01
C HIS A 99 17.65 6.27 0.17
N ARG A 100 16.72 6.21 1.13
CA ARG A 100 16.66 7.11 2.29
C ARG A 100 17.30 6.53 3.55
N GLU A 101 17.51 5.22 3.61
CA GLU A 101 18.47 4.62 4.55
C GLU A 101 19.86 5.02 4.06
N PRO A 102 20.59 5.97 4.71
CA PRO A 102 22.01 6.05 4.43
C PRO A 102 22.54 4.67 4.83
N ALA A 103 23.35 4.07 3.97
CA ALA A 103 24.11 2.89 4.33
C ALA A 103 24.58 3.07 5.78
N LEU A 104 24.05 2.25 6.69
CA LEU A 104 24.67 2.02 7.98
C LEU A 104 25.95 1.25 7.68
N ALA A 105 26.88 1.98 7.08
CA ALA A 105 28.28 1.70 7.03
C ALA A 105 28.79 2.00 8.44
N ARG A 106 28.82 0.97 9.27
CA ARG A 106 29.98 0.56 10.09
C ARG A 106 29.62 -0.63 10.95
#